data_AF-A0A7W1CCF3-F1
#
_entry.id   AF-A0A7W1CCF3-F1
#
_cell.length_a   1.000
_cell.length_b   1.000
_cell.length_c   1.000
_cell.angle_alpha   90.00
_cell.angle_beta   90.00
_cell.angle_gamma   90.00
#
_symmetry.space_group_name_H-M   'P 1'
#
loop_
_entity.id
_entity.type
_entity.pdbx_description
1 polymer ?
#
loop_
_entity_poly.entity_id
_entity_poly.type
_entity_poly.pdbx_seq_one_letter_code
_entity_poly.pdbx_strand_id
1 'polypeptide(L)'
;MKANETKVDKFLATNETTFAIPVYQRNYDWTLVQCKQLLHDILEAGKSDKINAHFIGSIVYVHDDVYTASGLTELTIIDGQQRLTTLTLIFIALYRIAKESGDQMLVNRIHKTYLINEFAPETEKLKLKPTENNKNALKHILNSENEEEFKDYSKIIENFNYFKSNISRENFETIQRGLSKLIVVDIALDSQK
;
A
#
# COMPACT_ATOMS: atom_id res chain seq x y z
N MET A 1 -22.74 5.11 8.69
CA MET A 1 -21.45 4.49 9.10
C MET A 1 -21.58 2.98 8.97
N LYS A 2 -20.72 2.34 8.19
CA LYS A 2 -20.64 0.87 8.05
C LYS A 2 -19.22 0.41 8.40
N ALA A 3 -19.10 -0.66 9.17
CA ALA A 3 -17.82 -1.23 9.57
C ALA A 3 -17.80 -2.73 9.25
N ASN A 4 -16.79 -3.21 8.52
CA ASN A 4 -16.64 -4.64 8.24
C ASN A 4 -15.22 -5.11 8.53
N GLU A 5 -15.09 -6.40 8.86
CA GLU A 5 -13.80 -7.05 8.92
C GLU A 5 -13.41 -7.50 7.50
N THR A 6 -12.22 -7.11 7.03
CA THR A 6 -11.74 -7.47 5.69
C THR A 6 -10.25 -7.79 5.69
N LYS A 7 -9.85 -8.64 4.75
CA LYS A 7 -8.43 -8.92 4.51
C LYS A 7 -7.78 -7.73 3.80
N VAL A 8 -6.59 -7.38 4.25
CA VAL A 8 -5.84 -6.24 3.73
C VAL A 8 -5.53 -6.39 2.24
N ASP A 9 -5.08 -7.57 1.82
CA ASP A 9 -4.81 -7.85 0.40
C ASP A 9 -6.06 -7.65 -0.46
N LYS A 10 -7.21 -8.14 -0.01
CA LYS A 10 -8.50 -7.95 -0.69
C LYS A 10 -8.92 -6.48 -0.73
N PHE A 11 -8.82 -5.77 0.39
CA PHE A 11 -9.14 -4.34 0.45
C PHE A 11 -8.31 -3.54 -0.55
N LEU A 12 -6.99 -3.75 -0.57
CA LEU A 12 -6.07 -3.08 -1.49
C LEU A 12 -6.25 -3.53 -2.95
N ALA A 13 -6.72 -4.75 -3.17
CA ALA A 13 -6.99 -5.32 -4.49
C ALA A 13 -8.34 -4.85 -5.09
N THR A 14 -9.14 -4.05 -4.38
CA THR A 14 -10.43 -3.56 -4.90
C THR A 14 -10.23 -2.91 -6.28
N ASN A 15 -11.01 -3.35 -7.27
CA ASN A 15 -10.89 -2.91 -8.65
C ASN A 15 -11.33 -1.44 -8.79
N GLU A 16 -10.73 -0.75 -9.76
CA GLU A 16 -11.13 0.62 -10.15
C GLU A 16 -11.27 1.58 -8.96
N THR A 17 -10.44 1.38 -7.93
CA THR A 17 -10.50 2.10 -6.66
C THR A 17 -9.20 2.83 -6.42
N THR A 18 -9.31 4.10 -6.04
CA THR A 18 -8.18 4.93 -5.61
C THR A 18 -8.33 5.28 -4.14
N PHE A 19 -7.26 5.13 -3.37
CA PHE A 19 -7.20 5.58 -1.99
C PHE A 19 -6.56 6.96 -1.95
N ALA A 20 -7.33 7.99 -1.63
CA ALA A 20 -6.86 9.37 -1.58
C ALA A 20 -6.57 9.82 -0.15
N ILE A 21 -5.35 10.26 0.12
CA ILE A 21 -4.99 10.93 1.38
C ILE A 21 -5.19 12.44 1.16
N PRO A 22 -6.20 13.05 1.79
CA PRO A 22 -6.53 14.45 1.54
C PRO A 22 -5.45 15.39 2.08
N VAL A 23 -5.34 16.57 1.48
CA VAL A 23 -4.26 17.55 1.75
C VAL A 23 -4.20 18.05 3.20
N TYR A 24 -5.31 17.98 3.93
CA TYR A 24 -5.41 18.36 5.34
C TYR A 24 -4.94 17.25 6.31
N GLN A 25 -4.60 16.07 5.81
CA GLN A 25 -4.01 15.00 6.62
C GLN A 25 -2.51 15.19 6.78
N ARG A 26 -1.97 14.72 7.90
CA ARG A 26 -0.53 14.77 8.17
C ARG A 26 0.26 13.91 7.17
N ASN A 27 1.49 14.32 6.88
CA ASN A 27 2.42 13.53 6.08
C ASN A 27 2.73 12.16 6.71
N TYR A 28 3.28 11.24 5.91
CA TYR A 28 3.82 9.98 6.38
C TYR A 28 4.90 10.19 7.45
N ASP A 29 4.72 9.53 8.59
CA ASP A 29 5.45 9.80 9.83
C ASP A 29 5.90 8.54 10.58
N TRP A 30 5.42 7.35 10.17
CA TRP A 30 5.95 6.08 10.69
C TRP A 30 7.46 6.01 10.55
N THR A 31 8.11 5.53 11.60
CA THR A 31 9.56 5.34 11.68
C THR A 31 9.88 3.87 11.42
N LEU A 32 11.18 3.56 11.36
CA LEU A 32 11.66 2.18 11.27
C LEU A 32 11.14 1.27 12.37
N VAL A 33 10.77 1.79 13.55
CA VAL A 33 10.20 0.98 14.64
C VAL A 33 8.88 0.35 14.20
N GLN A 34 7.96 1.13 13.66
CA GLN A 34 6.67 0.63 13.18
C GLN A 34 6.84 -0.28 11.94
N CYS A 35 7.76 0.07 11.03
CA CYS A 35 8.03 -0.73 9.85
C CYS A 35 8.61 -2.11 10.19
N LYS A 36 9.54 -2.17 11.15
CA LYS A 36 10.11 -3.43 11.66
C LYS A 36 9.03 -4.30 12.31
N GLN A 37 8.17 -3.70 13.14
CA GLN A 37 7.08 -4.43 13.77
C GLN A 37 6.12 -5.01 12.73
N LEU A 38 5.68 -4.21 11.77
CA LEU A 38 4.76 -4.68 10.73
C LEU A 38 5.37 -5.80 9.88
N LEU A 39 6.65 -5.69 9.48
CA LEU A 39 7.31 -6.75 8.71
C LEU A 39 7.48 -8.03 9.54
N HIS A 40 7.83 -7.90 10.82
CA HIS A 40 7.93 -9.03 11.73
C HIS A 40 6.58 -9.77 11.85
N ASP A 41 5.50 -9.03 12.09
CA ASP A 41 4.15 -9.57 12.19
C ASP A 41 3.73 -10.31 10.91
N ILE A 42 4.03 -9.73 9.75
CA ILE A 42 3.78 -10.36 8.44
C ILE A 42 4.55 -11.68 8.31
N LEU A 43 5.83 -11.69 8.65
CA LEU A 43 6.66 -12.89 8.57
C LEU A 43 6.16 -13.98 9.52
N GLU A 44 5.81 -13.65 10.76
CA GLU A 44 5.29 -14.62 11.73
C GLU A 44 3.95 -15.19 11.29
N ALA A 45 3.04 -14.34 10.80
CA ALA A 45 1.78 -14.79 10.21
C ALA A 45 2.02 -15.71 9.00
N GLY A 46 3.02 -15.40 8.17
CA GLY A 46 3.37 -16.19 6.99
C GLY A 46 3.95 -17.57 7.31
N LYS A 47 4.79 -17.68 8.34
CA LYS A 47 5.45 -18.94 8.75
C LYS A 47 4.50 -19.92 9.45
N SER A 48 3.51 -19.41 10.17
CA SER A 48 2.66 -20.23 11.04
C SER A 48 1.33 -20.56 10.39
N ASP A 49 1.08 -21.85 10.13
CA ASP A 49 -0.24 -22.34 9.70
C ASP A 49 -1.31 -22.19 10.78
N LYS A 50 -0.92 -21.99 12.04
CA LYS A 50 -1.84 -21.75 13.16
C LYS A 50 -2.40 -20.34 13.18
N ILE A 51 -1.70 -19.38 12.57
CA ILE A 51 -2.16 -17.99 12.45
C ILE A 51 -3.03 -17.91 11.20
N ASN A 52 -4.35 -17.83 11.40
CA ASN A 52 -5.33 -17.68 10.32
C ASN A 52 -5.62 -16.21 9.99
N ALA A 53 -5.38 -15.32 10.96
CA ALA A 53 -5.66 -13.89 10.88
C ALA A 53 -4.72 -13.12 11.81
N HIS A 54 -4.26 -11.94 11.38
CA HIS A 54 -3.50 -10.99 12.19
C HIS A 54 -4.09 -9.59 12.04
N PHE A 55 -4.70 -9.07 13.10
CA PHE A 55 -5.34 -7.76 13.07
C PHE A 55 -4.30 -6.64 13.17
N ILE A 56 -4.29 -5.72 12.21
CA ILE A 56 -3.32 -4.61 12.17
C ILE A 56 -3.92 -3.23 12.46
N GLY A 57 -5.24 -3.14 12.65
CA GLY A 57 -5.95 -1.89 12.95
C GLY A 57 -7.14 -1.63 12.02
N SER A 58 -7.60 -0.38 11.98
CA SER A 58 -8.70 0.06 11.10
C SER A 58 -8.21 0.91 9.93
N ILE A 59 -9.07 1.03 8.91
CA ILE A 59 -8.96 2.02 7.83
C ILE A 59 -10.30 2.74 7.78
N VAL A 60 -10.28 4.05 8.03
CA VAL A 60 -11.50 4.88 8.01
C VAL A 60 -11.46 5.73 6.77
N TYR A 61 -12.55 5.72 6.00
CA TYR A 61 -12.65 6.47 4.76
C TYR A 61 -14.05 7.01 4.51
N VAL A 62 -14.14 8.03 3.68
CA VAL A 62 -15.39 8.52 3.10
C VAL A 62 -15.45 8.00 1.66
N HIS A 63 -16.59 7.43 1.28
CA HIS A 63 -16.88 7.16 -0.12
C HIS A 63 -17.35 8.47 -0.74
N ASP A 64 -16.55 9.05 -1.64
CA ASP A 64 -17.03 10.18 -2.42
C ASP A 64 -17.90 9.61 -3.54
N ASP A 65 -19.19 9.94 -3.56
CA ASP A 65 -20.10 9.55 -4.66
C ASP A 65 -19.74 10.26 -5.98
N VAL A 66 -18.72 11.12 -5.94
CA VAL A 66 -18.08 11.72 -7.10
C VAL A 66 -17.08 10.72 -7.67
N TYR A 67 -17.49 10.03 -8.73
CA TYR A 67 -16.52 9.35 -9.60
C TYR A 67 -15.44 10.34 -10.03
N THR A 68 -14.18 9.90 -10.01
CA THR A 68 -13.12 10.69 -10.63
C THR A 68 -13.48 10.95 -12.11
N ALA A 69 -12.82 11.92 -12.75
CA ALA A 69 -13.01 12.16 -14.18
C ALA A 69 -12.75 10.90 -15.04
N SER A 70 -12.04 9.91 -14.48
CA SER A 70 -11.71 8.62 -15.06
C SER A 70 -12.70 7.48 -14.72
N GLY A 71 -13.78 7.75 -13.99
CA GLY A 71 -14.78 6.74 -13.60
C GLY A 71 -14.35 5.83 -12.45
N LEU A 72 -13.24 6.14 -11.78
CA LEU A 72 -12.76 5.37 -10.63
C LEU A 72 -13.54 5.74 -9.38
N THR A 73 -13.73 4.76 -8.51
CA THR A 73 -14.17 4.99 -7.14
C THR A 73 -13.03 5.62 -6.36
N GLU A 74 -13.28 6.74 -5.67
CA GLU A 74 -12.31 7.37 -4.78
C GLU A 74 -12.71 7.19 -3.31
N LEU A 75 -11.82 6.59 -2.53
CA LEU A 75 -11.96 6.44 -1.09
C LEU A 75 -11.04 7.44 -0.40
N THR A 76 -11.63 8.49 0.17
CA THR A 76 -10.88 9.51 0.91
C THR A 76 -10.53 9.00 2.30
N ILE A 77 -9.26 8.76 2.56
CA ILE A 77 -8.75 8.16 3.80
C ILE A 77 -8.72 9.22 4.92
N ILE A 78 -9.48 8.96 5.98
CA ILE A 78 -9.57 9.79 7.18
C ILE A 78 -8.64 9.28 8.29
N ASP A 79 -8.52 7.95 8.41
CA ASP A 79 -7.59 7.29 9.33
C ASP A 79 -7.05 5.98 8.72
N GLY A 80 -5.87 5.55 9.17
CA GLY A 80 -5.15 4.40 8.62
C GLY A 80 -4.18 4.76 7.48
N GLN A 81 -4.03 6.05 7.15
CA GLN A 81 -3.15 6.53 6.08
C GLN A 81 -1.69 6.06 6.19
N GLN A 82 -1.15 5.97 7.40
CA GLN A 82 0.24 5.55 7.64
C GLN A 82 0.42 4.07 7.28
N ARG A 83 -0.48 3.23 7.80
CA ARG A 83 -0.53 1.79 7.54
C ARG A 83 -0.71 1.50 6.06
N LEU A 84 -1.65 2.19 5.42
CA LEU A 84 -1.90 2.07 3.99
C LEU A 84 -0.64 2.39 3.17
N THR A 85 0.01 3.51 3.49
CA THR A 85 1.26 3.91 2.84
C THR A 85 2.35 2.85 3.04
N THR A 86 2.56 2.37 4.27
CA THR A 86 3.58 1.34 4.56
C THR A 86 3.31 0.02 3.85
N LEU A 87 2.05 -0.43 3.78
CA LEU A 87 1.66 -1.61 3.00
C LEU A 87 1.97 -1.42 1.51
N THR A 88 1.70 -0.24 0.95
CA THR A 88 2.10 0.10 -0.42
C THR A 88 3.63 0.00 -0.59
N LEU A 89 4.44 0.46 0.36
CA LEU A 89 5.91 0.33 0.29
C LEU A 89 6.36 -1.14 0.26
N ILE A 90 5.71 -2.01 1.03
CA ILE A 90 5.98 -3.47 1.02
C ILE A 90 5.62 -4.06 -0.35
N PHE A 91 4.48 -3.70 -0.94
CA PHE A 91 4.13 -4.16 -2.29
C PHE A 91 5.10 -3.65 -3.37
N ILE A 92 5.64 -2.44 -3.23
CA ILE A 92 6.68 -1.93 -4.15
C ILE A 92 7.97 -2.75 -4.00
N ALA A 93 8.36 -3.12 -2.79
CA ALA A 93 9.53 -3.98 -2.57
C ALA A 93 9.32 -5.38 -3.17
N LEU A 94 8.15 -6.00 -2.97
CA LEU A 94 7.78 -7.26 -3.60
C LEU A 94 7.76 -7.15 -5.14
N TYR A 95 7.26 -6.04 -5.67
CA TYR A 95 7.28 -5.75 -7.10
C TYR A 95 8.71 -5.72 -7.66
N ARG A 96 9.67 -5.12 -6.93
CA ARG A 96 11.09 -5.13 -7.36
C ARG A 96 11.67 -6.55 -7.38
N ILE A 97 11.42 -7.35 -6.35
CA ILE A 97 11.85 -8.77 -6.33
C ILE A 97 11.23 -9.55 -7.49
N ALA A 98 9.97 -9.31 -7.81
CA ALA A 98 9.31 -9.93 -8.96
C ALA A 98 9.99 -9.52 -10.28
N LYS A 99 10.35 -8.24 -10.47
CA LYS A 99 11.09 -7.80 -11.67
C LYS A 99 12.44 -8.48 -11.79
N GLU A 100 13.20 -8.57 -10.70
CA GLU A 100 14.49 -9.24 -10.67
C GLU A 100 14.39 -10.73 -11.00
N SER A 101 13.27 -11.38 -10.66
CA SER A 101 13.03 -12.80 -10.97
C SER A 101 12.76 -13.06 -12.46
N GLY A 102 12.39 -12.04 -13.23
CA GLY A 102 11.96 -12.19 -14.63
C GLY A 102 10.54 -12.74 -14.81
N ASP A 103 9.80 -13.00 -13.72
CA ASP A 103 8.41 -13.46 -13.79
C ASP A 103 7.47 -12.30 -14.15
N GLN A 104 7.25 -12.12 -15.45
CA GLN A 104 6.39 -11.04 -15.95
C GLN A 104 4.93 -11.18 -15.50
N MET A 105 4.44 -12.40 -15.25
CA MET A 105 3.08 -12.60 -14.75
C MET A 105 2.95 -12.06 -13.33
N LEU A 106 3.92 -12.37 -12.46
CA LEU A 106 3.97 -11.88 -11.09
C LEU A 106 4.18 -10.36 -11.03
N VAL A 107 5.07 -9.82 -11.86
CA VAL A 107 5.28 -8.38 -12.03
C VAL A 107 3.95 -7.68 -12.35
N ASN A 108 3.26 -8.15 -13.39
CA ASN A 108 1.97 -7.59 -13.81
C ASN A 108 0.92 -7.73 -12.72
N ARG A 109 0.87 -8.89 -12.05
CA ARG A 109 -0.09 -9.14 -10.96
C ARG A 109 0.09 -8.15 -9.82
N ILE A 110 1.31 -7.98 -9.30
CA ILE A 110 1.54 -7.05 -8.18
C ILE A 110 1.26 -5.60 -8.61
N HIS A 111 1.79 -5.20 -9.76
CA HIS A 111 1.68 -3.83 -10.25
C HIS A 111 0.22 -3.41 -10.46
N LYS A 112 -0.54 -4.21 -11.22
CA LYS A 112 -1.92 -3.90 -11.59
C LYS A 112 -2.93 -4.13 -10.46
N THR A 113 -2.61 -4.99 -9.49
CA THR A 113 -3.51 -5.27 -8.36
C THR A 113 -3.36 -4.25 -7.25
N TYR A 114 -2.12 -3.86 -6.90
CA TYR A 114 -1.85 -3.13 -5.66
C TYR A 114 -1.26 -1.73 -5.85
N LEU A 115 -0.64 -1.43 -6.99
CA LEU A 115 0.17 -0.22 -7.15
C LEU A 115 -0.47 0.79 -8.10
N ILE A 116 -1.11 0.32 -9.17
CA ILE A 116 -1.73 1.18 -10.19
C ILE A 116 -3.18 0.81 -10.52
N ASN A 117 -3.92 1.78 -11.04
CA ASN A 117 -5.18 1.58 -11.74
C ASN A 117 -4.90 1.56 -13.25
N GLU A 118 -4.95 0.37 -13.87
CA GLU A 118 -4.51 0.16 -15.26
C GLU A 118 -5.27 1.04 -16.28
N PHE A 119 -6.56 1.26 -16.06
CA PHE A 119 -7.44 2.01 -16.95
C PHE A 119 -7.52 3.51 -16.63
N ALA A 120 -6.75 3.98 -15.65
CA ALA A 120 -6.71 5.39 -15.26
C ALA A 120 -5.74 6.19 -16.14
N PRO A 121 -5.99 7.50 -16.34
CA PRO A 121 -5.01 8.37 -16.98
C PRO A 121 -3.73 8.46 -16.13
N GLU A 122 -2.58 8.75 -16.75
CA GLU A 122 -1.27 8.81 -16.08
C GLU A 122 -1.25 9.73 -14.84
N THR A 123 -2.08 10.79 -14.83
CA THR A 123 -2.23 11.72 -13.70
C THR A 123 -2.88 11.08 -12.47
N GLU A 124 -3.68 10.03 -12.64
CA GLU A 124 -4.45 9.33 -11.61
C GLU A 124 -4.09 7.85 -11.49
N LYS A 125 -3.00 7.42 -12.16
CA LYS A 125 -2.64 6.01 -12.30
C LYS A 125 -2.25 5.33 -11.00
N LEU A 126 -1.77 6.08 -10.01
CA LEU A 126 -1.40 5.51 -8.70
C LEU A 126 -2.64 5.10 -7.90
N LYS A 127 -2.61 3.88 -7.35
CA LYS A 127 -3.71 3.37 -6.53
C LYS A 127 -3.79 4.07 -5.15
N LEU A 128 -2.64 4.51 -4.63
CA LEU A 128 -2.55 5.41 -3.49
C LEU A 128 -2.19 6.81 -3.98
N LYS A 129 -3.06 7.80 -3.73
CA LYS A 129 -2.77 9.22 -3.91
C LYS A 129 -2.32 9.79 -2.56
N PRO A 130 -1.01 9.89 -2.28
CA PRO A 130 -0.51 10.46 -1.03
C PRO A 130 -0.59 12.00 -1.06
N THR A 131 -0.25 12.64 0.07
CA THR A 131 -0.01 14.09 0.10
C THR A 131 1.09 14.50 -0.90
N GLU A 132 1.06 15.75 -1.38
CA GLU A 132 1.98 16.21 -2.44
C GLU A 132 3.47 16.02 -2.07
N ASN A 133 3.86 16.25 -0.81
CA ASN A 133 5.23 16.01 -0.35
C ASN A 133 5.68 14.54 -0.52
N ASN A 134 4.74 13.61 -0.32
CA ASN A 134 5.00 12.17 -0.37
C ASN A 134 4.87 11.60 -1.78
N LYS A 135 4.12 12.28 -2.65
CA LYS A 135 3.88 11.88 -4.04
C LYS A 135 5.16 11.77 -4.85
N ASN A 136 6.07 12.73 -4.69
CA ASN A 136 7.36 12.70 -5.40
C ASN A 136 8.22 11.51 -4.96
N ALA A 137 8.30 11.24 -3.65
CA ALA A 137 9.00 10.09 -3.12
C ALA A 137 8.39 8.77 -3.60
N LEU A 138 7.05 8.65 -3.58
CA LEU A 138 6.34 7.44 -4.02
C LEU A 138 6.52 7.18 -5.52
N LYS A 139 6.41 8.22 -6.35
CA LYS A 139 6.67 8.11 -7.80
C LYS A 139 8.10 7.72 -8.09
N HIS A 140 9.05 8.30 -7.36
CA HIS A 140 10.45 7.95 -7.47
C HIS A 140 10.68 6.46 -7.18
N ILE A 141 10.20 5.93 -6.04
CA ILE A 141 10.43 4.50 -5.73
C ILE A 141 9.73 3.53 -6.69
N LEU A 142 8.62 3.93 -7.32
CA LEU A 142 7.90 3.09 -8.27
C LEU A 142 8.56 3.08 -9.67
N ASN A 143 9.04 4.24 -10.13
CA ASN A 143 9.57 4.43 -11.48
C ASN A 143 11.09 4.25 -11.57
N SER A 144 11.83 4.50 -10.49
CA SER A 144 13.29 4.44 -10.49
C SER A 144 13.76 2.99 -10.54
N GLU A 145 14.06 2.53 -11.75
CA GLU A 145 14.92 1.38 -12.00
C GLU A 145 16.40 1.70 -11.74
N ASN A 146 16.78 2.97 -11.93
CA ASN A 146 18.14 3.48 -11.77
C ASN A 146 18.33 4.15 -10.40
N GLU A 147 19.54 4.06 -9.85
CA GLU A 147 19.99 4.63 -8.56
C GLU A 147 20.08 6.16 -8.55
N GLU A 148 19.21 6.88 -9.26
CA GLU A 148 19.16 8.33 -9.10
C GLU A 148 18.82 8.64 -7.65
N GLU A 149 19.69 9.39 -6.96
CA GLU A 149 19.46 9.75 -5.58
C GLU A 149 18.24 10.67 -5.47
N PHE A 150 17.29 10.29 -4.62
CA PHE A 150 16.21 11.18 -4.22
C PHE A 150 16.82 12.29 -3.35
N LYS A 151 16.78 13.53 -3.85
CA LYS A 151 17.56 14.66 -3.32
C LYS A 151 17.17 15.13 -1.92
N ASP A 152 15.95 14.84 -1.48
CA ASP A 152 15.38 15.34 -0.22
C ASP A 152 15.23 14.22 0.82
N TYR A 153 15.37 14.53 2.11
CA TYR A 153 15.05 13.55 3.15
C TYR A 153 13.54 13.23 3.11
N SER A 154 13.23 11.93 3.09
CA SER A 154 11.86 11.45 3.11
C SER A 154 11.75 10.15 3.90
N LYS A 155 10.82 10.11 4.86
CA LYS A 155 10.48 8.89 5.61
C LYS A 155 9.94 7.79 4.70
N ILE A 156 9.35 8.14 3.55
CA ILE A 156 8.94 7.14 2.55
C ILE A 156 10.17 6.45 1.98
N ILE A 157 11.19 7.21 1.59
CA ILE A 157 12.43 6.67 1.04
C ILE A 157 13.18 5.85 2.09
N GLU A 158 13.33 6.38 3.31
CA GLU A 158 13.98 5.67 4.43
C GLU A 158 13.33 4.32 4.72
N ASN A 159 12.01 4.31 4.90
CA ASN A 159 11.28 3.09 5.22
C ASN A 159 11.21 2.13 4.01
N PHE A 160 11.12 2.67 2.79
CA PHE A 160 11.21 1.84 1.58
C PHE A 160 12.57 1.14 1.48
N ASN A 161 13.67 1.85 1.75
CA ASN A 161 15.01 1.26 1.77
C ASN A 161 15.12 0.14 2.81
N TYR A 162 14.51 0.31 3.97
CA TYR A 162 14.41 -0.79 4.95
C TYR A 162 13.71 -2.02 4.38
N PHE A 163 12.54 -1.87 3.73
CA PHE A 163 11.86 -3.02 3.11
C PHE A 163 12.67 -3.60 1.95
N LYS A 164 13.28 -2.77 1.09
CA LYS A 164 14.16 -3.20 -0.01
C LYS A 164 15.32 -4.07 0.51
N SER A 165 15.89 -3.75 1.66
CA SER A 165 17.00 -4.52 2.25
C SER A 165 16.56 -5.78 3.02
N ASN A 166 15.29 -5.88 3.44
CA ASN A 166 14.81 -6.99 4.28
C ASN A 166 13.85 -7.94 3.55
N ILE A 167 13.37 -7.57 2.36
CA ILE A 167 12.53 -8.41 1.50
C ILE A 167 13.42 -8.96 0.39
N SER A 168 13.47 -10.29 0.29
CA SER A 168 14.31 -11.02 -0.66
C SER A 168 13.53 -12.15 -1.31
N ARG A 169 14.14 -12.85 -2.27
CA ARG A 169 13.53 -14.04 -2.88
C ARG A 169 13.23 -15.15 -1.87
N GLU A 170 14.06 -15.27 -0.84
CA GLU A 170 13.94 -16.34 0.18
C GLU A 170 12.70 -16.19 1.06
N ASN A 171 12.31 -14.95 1.38
CA ASN A 171 11.17 -14.67 2.23
C ASN A 171 9.93 -14.19 1.46
N PHE A 172 10.00 -14.09 0.13
CA PHE A 172 8.94 -13.60 -0.73
C PHE A 172 7.60 -14.33 -0.52
N GLU A 173 7.60 -15.65 -0.62
CA GLU A 173 6.39 -16.47 -0.44
C GLU A 173 5.84 -16.36 0.99
N THR A 174 6.74 -16.30 1.99
CA THR A 174 6.34 -16.13 3.40
C THR A 174 5.64 -14.79 3.60
N ILE A 175 6.17 -13.71 3.02
CA ILE A 175 5.56 -12.38 3.09
C ILE A 175 4.22 -12.35 2.37
N GLN A 176 4.10 -12.96 1.18
CA GLN A 176 2.83 -13.03 0.47
C GLN A 176 1.76 -13.78 1.27
N ARG A 177 2.12 -14.92 1.88
CA ARG A 177 1.24 -15.66 2.79
C ARG A 177 0.86 -14.82 4.00
N GLY A 178 1.81 -14.11 4.61
CA GLY A 178 1.57 -13.22 5.75
C GLY A 178 0.61 -12.08 5.41
N LEU A 179 0.82 -11.39 4.29
CA LEU A 179 -0.06 -10.33 3.79
C LEU A 179 -1.50 -10.82 3.61
N SER A 180 -1.70 -12.04 3.10
CA SER A 180 -3.02 -12.65 2.90
C SER A 180 -3.77 -12.99 4.21
N LYS A 181 -3.08 -12.91 5.35
CA LYS A 181 -3.60 -13.15 6.69
C LYS A 181 -3.82 -11.86 7.47
N LEU A 182 -3.35 -10.72 6.97
CA LEU A 182 -3.59 -9.45 7.65
C LEU A 182 -5.06 -9.06 7.51
N ILE A 183 -5.65 -8.62 8.62
CA ILE A 183 -7.03 -8.18 8.71
C ILE A 183 -7.08 -6.73 9.22
N VAL A 184 -7.98 -5.95 8.63
CA VAL A 184 -8.37 -4.62 9.11
C VAL A 184 -9.87 -4.54 9.29
N VAL A 185 -10.30 -3.61 10.14
CA VAL A 185 -11.70 -3.14 10.12
C VAL A 185 -11.78 -1.95 9.17
N ASP A 186 -12.50 -2.11 8.07
CA ASP A 186 -12.76 -1.02 7.13
C ASP A 186 -14.02 -0.27 7.58
N ILE A 187 -13.94 1.06 7.67
CA ILE A 187 -15.02 1.90 8.21
C ILE A 187 -15.36 2.97 7.17
N ALA A 188 -16.51 2.80 6.52
CA ALA A 188 -17.08 3.78 5.61
C ALA A 188 -17.93 4.78 6.41
N LEU A 189 -17.52 6.04 6.38
CA LEU A 189 -18.30 7.16 6.88
C LEU A 189 -19.27 7.62 5.77
N ASP A 190 -20.50 7.94 6.17
CA ASP A 190 -21.46 8.52 5.23
C ASP A 190 -21.04 9.97 4.98
N SER A 191 -20.93 10.38 3.71
CA SER A 191 -20.82 11.79 3.36
C SER A 191 -22.12 12.46 3.82
N GLN A 192 -22.05 13.36 4.81
CA GLN A 192 -23.23 14.13 5.20
C GLN A 192 -23.60 15.03 4.01
N LYS A 193 -24.78 14.79 3.44
CA LYS A 193 -25.45 15.76 2.55
C LYS A 193 -25.86 17.00 3.32
#